data_AF-A0A286UDT8-F1
#
_entry.id   AF-A0A286UDT8-F1
#
_cell.length_a   1.000
_cell.length_b   1.000
_cell.length_c   1.000
_cell.angle_alpha   90.00
_cell.angle_beta   90.00
_cell.angle_gamma   90.00
#
_symmetry.space_group_name_H-M   'P 1'
#
loop_
_entity.id
_entity.type
_entity.pdbx_description
1 polymer ?
#
loop_
_entity_poly.entity_id
_entity_poly.type
_entity_poly.pdbx_seq_one_letter_code
_entity_poly.pdbx_strand_id
1 'polypeptide(L)'
;MDNSNNNSKQGARSYPVKKTQTGQSTQQNRVKKSTSPAPTSRRGSIPRQDTTASRTDSRRDSTSDENCKKNVTSPRSQKTSISHQSTPPSHQVVLKQIQASDLKPGDILLILHHSVPKNNSTYFHWMIYFHYGPDRAGEIIHATFFKPHGSTTDYWKFEKKAHTLITPKLAYARVLGNMNVEEINKFTDNFDESVPVPFLPRDPHPSADFTCRIWAKRGIRYMSKIKKCHLHSSIDELEAEMKAKACAQEELARRCCKMSEDNKPIFQGYIPLIEKYSVVMVPSN
;
A
#
# COMPACT_ATOMS: atom_id res chain seq x y z
N MET A 1 15.76 -60.15 38.73
CA MET A 1 16.08 -58.86 38.08
C MET A 1 14.83 -58.37 37.38
N ASP A 2 14.11 -57.33 37.78
CA ASP A 2 14.08 -56.51 38.98
C ASP A 2 12.76 -55.72 38.87
N ASN A 3 12.11 -55.58 40.02
CA ASN A 3 11.31 -54.44 40.46
C ASN A 3 10.18 -53.88 39.56
N SER A 4 8.92 -54.01 39.94
CA SER A 4 8.23 -53.30 41.05
C SER A 4 7.51 -52.03 40.56
N ASN A 5 6.22 -51.97 40.89
CA ASN A 5 5.49 -50.77 41.36
C ASN A 5 5.30 -49.58 40.40
N ASN A 6 4.29 -48.73 40.52
CA ASN A 6 2.96 -48.72 41.12
C ASN A 6 2.40 -47.33 40.73
N ASN A 7 1.08 -47.19 40.73
CA ASN A 7 0.35 -45.98 41.12
C ASN A 7 0.37 -44.68 40.26
N SER A 8 -0.85 -44.37 39.77
CA SER A 8 -1.69 -43.23 40.18
C SER A 8 -1.53 -41.84 39.52
N LYS A 9 -2.68 -41.11 39.53
CA LYS A 9 -2.93 -39.67 39.29
C LYS A 9 -3.19 -39.30 37.82
N GLN A 10 -4.19 -38.50 37.42
CA GLN A 10 -5.12 -37.51 38.00
C GLN A 10 -6.36 -37.49 37.05
N GLY A 11 -7.60 -37.18 37.43
CA GLY A 11 -8.08 -36.04 38.20
C GLY A 11 -8.62 -34.94 37.26
N ALA A 12 -9.79 -35.15 36.65
CA ALA A 12 -10.51 -34.11 35.90
C ALA A 12 -11.75 -33.65 36.69
N ARG A 13 -11.63 -32.47 37.31
CA ARG A 13 -12.74 -31.72 37.92
C ARG A 13 -13.53 -30.99 36.83
N SER A 14 -14.80 -31.31 36.74
CA SER A 14 -15.82 -30.57 36.01
C SER A 14 -16.34 -29.40 36.87
N TYR A 15 -16.34 -28.19 36.32
CA TYR A 15 -17.02 -27.02 36.91
C TYR A 15 -18.19 -26.59 36.02
N PRO A 16 -19.31 -26.13 36.61
CA PRO A 16 -20.55 -25.90 35.90
C PRO A 16 -20.65 -24.53 35.23
N VAL A 17 -21.37 -24.53 34.10
CA VAL A 17 -21.86 -23.40 33.32
C VAL A 17 -22.84 -22.56 34.16
N LYS A 18 -22.51 -21.29 34.40
CA LYS A 18 -23.50 -20.28 34.85
C LYS A 18 -24.09 -19.56 33.64
N LYS A 19 -25.37 -19.84 33.39
CA LYS A 19 -26.28 -18.98 32.62
C LYS A 19 -26.59 -17.74 33.46
N THR A 20 -26.44 -16.55 32.87
CA THR A 20 -27.12 -15.34 33.35
C THR A 20 -27.89 -14.76 32.18
N GLN A 21 -29.21 -14.84 32.30
CA GLN A 21 -30.21 -14.12 31.51
C GLN A 21 -30.46 -12.73 32.12
N THR A 22 -31.08 -11.89 31.30
CA THR A 22 -31.87 -10.68 31.58
C THR A 22 -31.18 -9.33 31.42
N GLY A 23 -31.88 -8.46 30.68
CA GLY A 23 -31.47 -7.09 30.38
C GLY A 23 -32.05 -6.52 29.08
N GLN A 24 -33.28 -6.88 28.69
CA GLN A 24 -34.06 -6.10 27.72
C GLN A 24 -34.48 -4.78 28.39
N SER A 25 -34.23 -3.65 27.74
CA SER A 25 -34.89 -2.39 28.03
C SER A 25 -35.35 -1.74 26.73
N THR A 26 -36.66 -1.61 26.62
CA THR A 26 -37.44 -1.01 25.53
C THR A 26 -37.84 0.39 25.96
N GLN A 27 -37.45 1.44 25.23
CA GLN A 27 -38.17 2.73 25.13
C GLN A 27 -37.81 3.31 23.76
N GLN A 28 -38.63 3.17 22.71
CA GLN A 28 -39.86 3.91 22.41
C GLN A 28 -39.78 5.45 22.52
N ASN A 29 -40.05 6.07 21.36
CA ASN A 29 -40.70 7.37 21.14
C ASN A 29 -39.89 8.66 21.34
N ARG A 30 -39.49 9.27 20.21
CA ARG A 30 -40.06 10.58 19.83
C ARG A 30 -39.96 10.89 18.34
N VAL A 31 -41.11 10.78 17.69
CA VAL A 31 -41.46 11.49 16.46
C VAL A 31 -41.50 13.00 16.78
N LYS A 32 -40.76 13.81 16.03
CA LYS A 32 -41.09 15.24 15.86
C LYS A 32 -41.12 15.59 14.37
N LYS A 33 -42.35 15.61 13.89
CA LYS A 33 -42.84 16.24 12.66
C LYS A 33 -42.70 17.75 12.83
N SER A 34 -41.98 18.43 11.94
CA SER A 34 -42.10 19.88 11.77
C SER A 34 -42.33 20.18 10.30
N THR A 35 -43.51 20.73 10.07
CA THR A 35 -44.07 21.28 8.84
C THR A 35 -43.29 22.50 8.34
N SER A 36 -43.26 22.65 7.02
CA SER A 36 -42.72 23.76 6.21
C SER A 36 -43.41 25.11 6.50
N PRO A 37 -42.89 26.22 5.94
CA PRO A 37 -43.36 26.59 4.60
C PRO A 37 -42.26 27.11 3.65
N ALA A 38 -42.53 26.92 2.35
CA ALA A 38 -41.86 27.55 1.23
C ALA A 38 -42.24 29.04 1.09
N PRO A 39 -41.44 29.81 0.33
CA PRO A 39 -41.98 30.86 -0.52
C PRO A 39 -41.78 30.56 -2.01
N THR A 40 -42.83 30.87 -2.74
CA THR A 40 -43.05 30.81 -4.18
C THR A 40 -42.32 31.90 -4.99
N SER A 41 -42.00 31.52 -6.23
CA SER A 41 -42.11 32.29 -7.49
C SER A 41 -41.05 33.34 -7.89
N ARG A 42 -40.32 33.02 -8.98
CA ARG A 42 -40.32 33.76 -10.28
C ARG A 42 -39.39 33.00 -11.25
N ARG A 43 -39.91 32.34 -12.30
CA ARG A 43 -40.26 32.85 -13.64
C ARG A 43 -39.06 33.47 -14.37
N GLY A 44 -38.55 32.76 -15.39
CA GLY A 44 -37.53 33.27 -16.31
C GLY A 44 -37.17 32.23 -17.36
N SER A 45 -37.68 32.44 -18.56
CA SER A 45 -37.67 31.59 -19.75
C SER A 45 -36.32 31.54 -20.50
N ILE A 46 -36.16 30.45 -21.26
CA ILE A 46 -35.09 30.10 -22.22
C ILE A 46 -35.04 31.15 -23.37
N PRO A 47 -33.89 31.34 -24.06
CA PRO A 47 -33.78 30.73 -25.38
C PRO A 47 -32.41 30.09 -25.70
N ARG A 48 -32.50 29.04 -26.53
CA ARG A 48 -31.43 28.39 -27.30
C ARG A 48 -30.73 29.39 -28.23
N GLN A 49 -29.43 29.18 -28.46
CA GLN A 49 -28.83 29.41 -29.76
C GLN A 49 -27.94 28.22 -30.15
N ASP A 50 -28.31 27.62 -31.28
CA ASP A 50 -27.47 26.76 -32.09
C ASP A 50 -26.33 27.59 -32.71
N THR A 51 -25.13 27.03 -32.79
CA THR A 51 -24.25 27.28 -33.92
C THR A 51 -23.38 26.06 -34.18
N THR A 52 -23.57 25.54 -35.37
CA THR A 52 -22.89 24.42 -36.02
C THR A 52 -21.49 24.76 -36.53
N ALA A 53 -20.71 23.68 -36.72
CA ALA A 53 -19.51 23.53 -37.55
C ALA A 53 -18.19 24.02 -36.90
N SER A 54 -17.08 23.27 -36.93
CA SER A 54 -16.59 22.42 -38.02
C SER A 54 -15.80 21.20 -37.55
N ARG A 55 -15.90 20.15 -38.38
CA ARG A 55 -14.99 19.01 -38.44
C ARG A 55 -13.56 19.47 -38.72
N THR A 56 -12.59 18.87 -38.04
CA THR A 56 -11.39 18.41 -38.73
C THR A 56 -10.87 17.13 -38.10
N ASP A 57 -10.85 16.15 -38.98
CA ASP A 57 -10.23 14.84 -38.95
C ASP A 57 -8.73 14.96 -38.64
N SER A 58 -8.21 14.13 -37.73
CA SER A 58 -6.79 13.76 -37.67
C SER A 58 -6.57 12.56 -36.73
N ARG A 59 -6.52 11.39 -37.37
CA ARG A 59 -5.48 10.36 -37.19
C ARG A 59 -5.26 9.72 -35.80
N ARG A 60 -5.58 8.43 -35.78
CA ARG A 60 -4.75 7.38 -35.14
C ARG A 60 -3.26 7.70 -35.33
N ASP A 61 -2.48 7.58 -34.27
CA ASP A 61 -1.31 6.73 -34.37
C ASP A 61 -0.98 6.07 -33.04
N SER A 62 -0.83 4.75 -33.14
CA SER A 62 -0.31 3.86 -32.13
C SER A 62 1.20 3.98 -32.17
N THR A 63 1.84 4.40 -31.09
CA THR A 63 3.30 4.26 -30.96
C THR A 63 3.61 3.38 -29.77
N SER A 64 3.97 2.16 -30.13
CA SER A 64 4.73 1.19 -29.36
C SER A 64 6.05 1.77 -28.87
N ASP A 65 6.29 1.65 -27.56
CA ASP A 65 7.57 1.87 -26.90
C ASP A 65 8.57 0.79 -27.30
N GLU A 66 9.49 1.12 -28.21
CA GLU A 66 10.78 0.45 -28.35
C GLU A 66 11.87 1.47 -28.72
N ASN A 67 12.74 1.82 -27.77
CA ASN A 67 14.18 1.88 -28.03
C ASN A 67 14.99 2.04 -26.74
N CYS A 68 15.58 0.95 -26.28
CA CYS A 68 16.63 0.94 -25.28
C CYS A 68 17.95 0.59 -25.97
N LYS A 69 18.71 1.57 -26.48
CA LYS A 69 20.09 1.37 -26.97
C LYS A 69 21.03 2.56 -26.68
N LYS A 70 21.97 2.26 -25.77
CA LYS A 70 23.39 2.64 -25.65
C LYS A 70 23.91 3.83 -26.45
N ASN A 71 24.63 4.73 -25.75
CA ASN A 71 25.92 5.22 -26.19
C ASN A 71 26.85 5.47 -24.99
N VAL A 72 28.04 4.87 -25.06
CA VAL A 72 29.16 4.98 -24.12
C VAL A 72 30.16 5.96 -24.70
N THR A 73 30.59 6.95 -23.93
CA THR A 73 31.68 7.86 -24.31
C THR A 73 32.69 7.88 -23.17
N SER A 74 33.89 7.36 -23.44
CA SER A 74 35.02 7.35 -22.50
C SER A 74 35.72 8.72 -22.46
N PRO A 75 36.09 9.26 -21.28
CA PRO A 75 37.01 10.38 -21.19
C PRO A 75 38.47 9.93 -21.09
N ARG A 76 39.32 10.80 -21.64
CA ARG A 76 40.77 10.73 -21.80
C ARG A 76 41.50 11.12 -20.51
N SER A 77 42.46 10.30 -20.09
CA SER A 77 43.26 10.48 -18.88
C SER A 77 44.25 11.65 -18.99
N GLN A 78 44.28 12.53 -17.99
CA GLN A 78 45.42 13.39 -17.67
C GLN A 78 46.03 12.95 -16.34
N LYS A 79 47.37 12.90 -16.33
CA LYS A 79 48.20 12.38 -15.24
C LYS A 79 48.65 13.57 -14.39
N THR A 80 48.12 13.70 -13.18
CA THR A 80 48.59 14.64 -12.16
C THR A 80 49.14 13.88 -10.95
N SER A 81 50.19 14.46 -10.39
CA SER A 81 51.04 13.95 -9.32
C SER A 81 50.29 13.72 -8.01
N ILE A 82 50.59 12.59 -7.36
CA ILE A 82 49.97 12.08 -6.13
C ILE A 82 50.56 12.82 -4.93
N SER A 83 49.75 13.65 -4.28
CA SER A 83 49.90 14.01 -2.87
C SER A 83 49.17 12.95 -2.06
N HIS A 84 49.88 12.19 -1.21
CA HIS A 84 49.29 11.22 -0.29
C HIS A 84 48.59 11.95 0.86
N GLN A 85 47.42 12.52 0.59
CA GLN A 85 46.43 12.79 1.62
C GLN A 85 45.52 11.57 1.71
N SER A 86 45.51 10.91 2.87
CA SER A 86 44.58 9.83 3.18
C SER A 86 43.15 10.39 3.08
N THR A 87 42.46 10.08 1.99
CA THR A 87 41.06 10.45 1.82
C THR A 87 40.25 9.83 2.95
N PRO A 88 39.40 10.57 3.69
CA PRO A 88 38.55 9.98 4.70
C PRO A 88 37.58 8.97 4.06
N PRO A 89 37.21 7.89 4.77
CA PRO A 89 36.30 6.88 4.26
C PRO A 89 34.97 7.53 3.86
N SER A 90 34.50 7.21 2.65
CA SER A 90 33.25 7.73 2.10
C SER A 90 32.09 6.80 2.44
N HIS A 91 30.94 7.37 2.81
CA HIS A 91 29.71 6.62 3.02
C HIS A 91 28.94 6.50 1.70
N GLN A 92 28.61 5.28 1.31
CA GLN A 92 27.71 5.02 0.18
C GLN A 92 26.39 4.46 0.70
N VAL A 93 25.28 5.03 0.22
CA VAL A 93 23.95 4.46 0.45
C VAL A 93 23.66 3.45 -0.67
N VAL A 94 23.35 2.21 -0.29
CA VAL A 94 23.00 1.14 -1.21
C VAL A 94 21.64 0.54 -0.85
N LEU A 95 21.00 -0.08 -1.82
CA LEU A 95 19.79 -0.86 -1.59
C LEU A 95 20.12 -2.32 -1.37
N LYS A 96 19.67 -2.85 -0.24
CA LYS A 96 19.87 -4.24 0.14
C LYS A 96 18.52 -4.95 0.19
N GLN A 97 18.43 -6.09 -0.47
CA GLN A 97 17.33 -7.03 -0.26
C GLN A 97 17.44 -7.63 1.14
N ILE A 98 16.33 -7.66 1.86
CA ILE A 98 16.21 -8.20 3.21
C ILE A 98 15.09 -9.24 3.26
N GLN A 99 15.10 -10.08 4.28
CA GLN A 99 14.02 -10.99 4.62
C GLN A 99 13.00 -10.29 5.53
N ALA A 100 11.77 -10.80 5.59
CA ALA A 100 10.76 -10.26 6.52
C ALA A 100 11.19 -10.39 7.99
N SER A 101 12.02 -11.39 8.32
CA SER A 101 12.62 -11.56 9.65
C SER A 101 13.63 -10.47 10.03
N ASP A 102 14.15 -9.72 9.05
CA ASP A 102 15.09 -8.64 9.28
C ASP A 102 14.40 -7.30 9.62
N LEU A 103 13.06 -7.27 9.56
CA LEU A 103 12.28 -6.10 9.89
C LEU A 103 12.29 -5.85 11.39
N LYS A 104 12.40 -4.57 11.75
CA LYS A 104 12.36 -4.13 13.13
C LYS A 104 10.95 -3.68 13.48
N PRO A 105 10.48 -3.91 14.72
CA PRO A 105 9.29 -3.25 15.21
C PRO A 105 9.37 -1.74 14.95
N GLY A 106 8.27 -1.19 14.43
CA GLY A 106 8.22 0.22 14.01
C GLY A 106 8.54 0.47 12.54
N ASP A 107 9.12 -0.49 11.80
CA ASP A 107 9.47 -0.27 10.40
C ASP A 107 8.22 0.07 9.57
N ILE A 108 8.33 1.14 8.79
CA ILE A 108 7.29 1.65 7.89
C ILE A 108 7.69 1.25 6.47
N LEU A 109 6.80 0.57 5.76
CA LEU A 109 7.04 0.08 4.41
C LEU A 109 6.01 0.65 3.45
N LEU A 110 6.44 1.02 2.24
CA LEU A 110 5.55 1.16 1.10
C LEU A 110 5.51 -0.18 0.38
N ILE A 111 4.30 -0.69 0.14
CA ILE A 111 4.09 -2.01 -0.47
C ILE A 111 3.29 -1.89 -1.77
N LEU A 112 3.69 -2.67 -2.76
CA LEU A 112 2.98 -2.89 -4.01
C LEU A 112 2.51 -4.34 -4.03
N HIS A 113 1.20 -4.53 -4.07
CA HIS A 113 0.60 -5.85 -4.27
C HIS A 113 0.18 -6.04 -5.73
N HIS A 114 0.35 -7.26 -6.24
CA HIS A 114 -0.27 -7.71 -7.48
C HIS A 114 -1.79 -7.54 -7.38
N SER A 115 -2.41 -6.79 -8.30
CA SER A 115 -3.83 -6.99 -8.58
C SER A 115 -3.93 -8.29 -9.34
N VAL A 116 -4.72 -9.24 -8.85
CA VAL A 116 -4.96 -10.50 -9.56
C VAL A 116 -5.49 -10.15 -10.95
N PRO A 117 -4.82 -10.56 -12.03
CA PRO A 117 -5.12 -10.09 -13.36
C PRO A 117 -6.50 -10.60 -13.77
N LYS A 118 -7.51 -9.72 -13.78
CA LYS A 118 -8.77 -10.03 -14.47
C LYS A 118 -8.69 -9.72 -15.96
N ASN A 119 -7.89 -8.74 -16.39
CA ASN A 119 -7.92 -8.23 -17.78
C ASN A 119 -6.54 -7.80 -18.33
N ASN A 120 -5.48 -8.59 -18.19
CA ASN A 120 -4.15 -8.32 -18.79
C ASN A 120 -3.49 -6.95 -18.51
N SER A 121 -3.95 -6.20 -17.50
CA SER A 121 -3.34 -4.93 -17.09
C SER A 121 -2.69 -5.08 -15.72
N THR A 122 -1.39 -4.81 -15.67
CA THR A 122 -0.62 -4.75 -14.43
C THR A 122 -1.03 -3.52 -13.63
N TYR A 123 -1.97 -3.67 -12.71
CA TYR A 123 -2.27 -2.64 -11.73
C TYR A 123 -1.76 -3.09 -10.37
N PHE A 124 -0.73 -2.43 -9.85
CA PHE A 124 -0.33 -2.64 -8.45
C PHE A 124 -1.29 -1.90 -7.52
N HIS A 125 -1.60 -2.54 -6.40
CA HIS A 125 -2.29 -1.88 -5.30
C HIS A 125 -1.27 -1.34 -4.29
N TRP A 126 -1.33 -0.03 -4.03
CA TRP A 126 -0.36 0.70 -3.22
C TRP A 126 -0.88 0.86 -1.80
N MET A 127 -0.08 0.46 -0.81
CA MET A 127 -0.44 0.54 0.61
C MET A 127 0.77 0.92 1.44
N ILE A 128 0.54 1.46 2.62
CA ILE A 128 1.58 1.70 3.63
C ILE A 128 1.39 0.68 4.73
N TYR A 129 2.47 -0.04 5.06
CA TYR A 129 2.49 -1.09 6.07
C TYR A 129 3.32 -0.64 7.28
N PHE A 130 2.84 -0.95 8.48
CA PHE A 130 3.52 -0.72 9.75
C PHE A 130 3.81 -2.07 10.40
N HIS A 131 5.09 -2.31 10.69
CA HIS A 131 5.54 -3.55 11.31
C HIS A 131 5.49 -3.47 12.84
N TYR A 132 4.80 -4.40 13.52
CA TYR A 132 4.76 -4.47 14.99
C TYR A 132 5.79 -5.40 15.61
N GLY A 133 6.49 -6.23 14.82
CA GLY A 133 7.39 -7.26 15.29
C GLY A 133 6.98 -8.67 14.83
N PRO A 134 7.75 -9.70 15.22
CA PRO A 134 7.51 -11.08 14.81
C PRO A 134 6.24 -11.68 15.44
N ASP A 135 5.85 -11.25 16.63
CA ASP A 135 4.77 -11.86 17.42
C ASP A 135 3.38 -11.31 17.11
N ARG A 136 3.29 -10.31 16.21
CA ARG A 136 2.05 -9.61 15.89
C ARG A 136 1.97 -9.25 14.42
N ALA A 137 0.83 -9.56 13.79
CA ALA A 137 0.53 -9.07 12.44
C ALA A 137 0.62 -7.54 12.41
N GLY A 138 1.26 -6.99 11.37
CA GLY A 138 1.32 -5.56 11.12
C GLY A 138 -0.04 -4.94 10.82
N GLU A 139 -0.01 -3.66 10.48
CA GLU A 139 -1.19 -2.93 10.02
C GLU A 139 -0.90 -2.30 8.66
N ILE A 140 -1.90 -2.29 7.78
CA ILE A 140 -1.86 -1.46 6.58
C ILE A 140 -2.86 -0.34 6.65
N ILE A 141 -2.50 0.76 6.02
CA ILE A 141 -3.41 1.85 5.64
C ILE A 141 -3.36 2.00 4.12
N HIS A 142 -4.53 2.16 3.51
CA HIS A 142 -4.66 2.36 2.06
C HIS A 142 -5.96 3.02 1.65
N ALA A 143 -5.98 3.60 0.46
CA ALA A 143 -7.22 3.92 -0.22
C ALA A 143 -7.72 2.68 -0.97
N THR A 144 -8.95 2.27 -0.73
CA THR A 144 -9.57 1.10 -1.38
C THR A 144 -11.02 1.39 -1.71
N PHE A 145 -11.71 0.41 -2.29
CA PHE A 145 -13.11 0.54 -2.66
C PHE A 145 -14.04 -0.03 -1.59
N PHE A 146 -15.21 0.57 -1.46
CA PHE A 146 -16.35 -0.01 -0.76
C PHE A 146 -17.64 0.26 -1.51
N LYS A 147 -18.64 -0.59 -1.28
CA LYS A 147 -19.98 -0.41 -1.81
C LYS A 147 -20.91 -0.03 -0.66
N PRO A 148 -21.38 1.22 -0.57
CA PRO A 148 -22.40 1.61 0.40
C PRO A 148 -23.64 0.73 0.27
N HIS A 149 -24.35 0.49 1.38
CA HIS A 149 -25.58 -0.30 1.35
C HIS A 149 -26.61 0.33 0.40
N GLY A 150 -27.17 -0.48 -0.50
CA GLY A 150 -28.11 -0.01 -1.52
C GLY A 150 -27.48 0.70 -2.73
N SER A 151 -26.15 0.88 -2.76
CA SER A 151 -25.44 1.45 -3.92
C SER A 151 -25.09 0.37 -4.94
N THR A 152 -25.27 0.66 -6.23
CA THR A 152 -24.73 -0.16 -7.33
C THR A 152 -23.28 0.16 -7.63
N THR A 153 -22.78 1.31 -7.17
CA THR A 153 -21.45 1.87 -7.46
C THR A 153 -20.50 1.71 -6.27
N ASP A 154 -19.24 1.39 -6.59
CA ASP A 154 -18.13 1.39 -5.62
C ASP A 154 -17.60 2.81 -5.41
N TYR A 155 -17.25 3.16 -4.17
CA TYR A 155 -16.67 4.43 -3.77
C TYR A 155 -15.30 4.23 -3.14
N TRP A 156 -14.44 5.23 -3.23
CA TRP A 156 -13.19 5.25 -2.50
C TRP A 156 -13.43 5.43 -0.99
N LYS A 157 -12.68 4.68 -0.17
CA LYS A 157 -12.57 4.86 1.28
C LYS A 157 -11.13 4.71 1.75
N PHE A 158 -10.83 5.35 2.86
CA PHE A 158 -9.70 4.96 3.69
C PHE A 158 -10.02 3.63 4.37
N GLU A 159 -9.05 2.73 4.40
CA GLU A 159 -9.15 1.50 5.17
C GLU A 159 -7.86 1.27 5.94
N LYS A 160 -8.03 0.99 7.23
CA LYS A 160 -7.02 0.53 8.14
C LYS A 160 -7.35 -0.91 8.54
N LYS A 161 -6.40 -1.83 8.43
CA LYS A 161 -6.62 -3.22 8.83
C LYS A 161 -5.34 -3.96 9.20
N ALA A 162 -5.48 -4.96 10.05
CA ALA A 162 -4.44 -5.93 10.33
C ALA A 162 -4.02 -6.66 9.04
N HIS A 163 -2.72 -6.91 8.89
CA HIS A 163 -2.15 -7.48 7.68
C HIS A 163 -0.82 -8.19 7.98
N THR A 164 -0.55 -9.29 7.28
CA THR A 164 0.77 -9.94 7.30
C THR A 164 1.56 -9.49 6.08
N LEU A 165 2.79 -9.02 6.25
CA LEU A 165 3.57 -8.52 5.12
C LEU A 165 3.73 -9.57 4.02
N ILE A 166 4.11 -10.79 4.39
CA ILE A 166 4.24 -11.91 3.46
C ILE A 166 2.85 -12.39 3.09
N THR A 167 2.42 -12.03 1.88
CA THR A 167 1.22 -12.57 1.24
C THR A 167 1.57 -13.09 -0.14
N PRO A 168 0.77 -14.02 -0.69
CA PRO A 168 0.97 -14.48 -2.07
C PRO A 168 0.82 -13.36 -3.11
N LYS A 169 0.26 -12.21 -2.73
CA LYS A 169 0.05 -11.06 -3.61
C LYS A 169 1.13 -9.99 -3.47
N LEU A 170 2.03 -10.09 -2.50
CA LEU A 170 3.06 -9.07 -2.33
C LEU A 170 4.03 -9.13 -3.52
N ALA A 171 4.13 -8.05 -4.28
CA ALA A 171 5.10 -7.94 -5.37
C ALA A 171 6.44 -7.43 -4.84
N TYR A 172 6.35 -6.34 -4.08
CA TYR A 172 7.51 -5.57 -3.69
C TYR A 172 7.20 -4.68 -2.48
N ALA A 173 8.17 -4.54 -1.57
CA ALA A 173 8.12 -3.66 -0.44
C ALA A 173 9.44 -2.89 -0.24
N ARG A 174 9.35 -1.62 0.14
CA ARG A 174 10.50 -0.79 0.50
C ARG A 174 10.32 -0.25 1.90
N VAL A 175 11.31 -0.48 2.78
CA VAL A 175 11.39 0.20 4.08
C VAL A 175 11.73 1.67 3.85
N LEU A 176 10.86 2.56 4.34
CA LEU A 176 10.98 4.01 4.17
C LEU A 176 11.29 4.73 5.48
N GLY A 177 11.08 4.10 6.63
CA GLY A 177 11.28 4.74 7.92
C GLY A 177 11.03 3.79 9.07
N ASN A 178 11.06 4.36 10.27
CA ASN A 178 10.75 3.65 11.49
C ASN A 178 10.06 4.63 12.45
N MET A 179 9.11 4.13 13.22
CA MET A 179 8.47 4.90 14.28
C MET A 179 8.24 4.03 15.51
N ASN A 180 8.02 4.67 16.66
CA ASN A 180 7.75 3.91 17.87
C ASN A 180 6.43 3.12 17.74
N VAL A 181 6.45 1.85 18.16
CA VAL A 181 5.32 0.92 18.05
C VAL A 181 4.11 1.41 18.82
N GLU A 182 4.30 1.97 20.01
CA GLU A 182 3.20 2.51 20.81
C GLU A 182 2.50 3.70 20.15
N GLU A 183 3.17 4.40 19.23
CA GLU A 183 2.62 5.55 18.51
C GLU A 183 1.84 5.15 17.26
N ILE A 184 2.07 3.94 16.70
CA ILE A 184 1.53 3.55 15.39
C ILE A 184 0.00 3.67 15.39
N ASN A 185 -0.69 3.09 16.37
CA ASN A 185 -2.16 3.10 16.40
C ASN A 185 -2.72 4.53 16.37
N LYS A 186 -2.21 5.39 17.27
CA LYS A 186 -2.63 6.79 17.34
C LYS A 186 -2.33 7.52 16.03
N PHE A 187 -1.19 7.20 15.40
CA PHE A 187 -0.82 7.79 14.13
C PHE A 187 -1.74 7.36 12.99
N THR A 188 -2.01 6.05 12.86
CA THR A 188 -2.84 5.50 11.78
C THR A 188 -4.32 5.83 11.94
N ASP A 189 -4.81 5.95 13.18
CA ASP A 189 -6.18 6.39 13.49
C ASP A 189 -6.48 7.80 12.98
N ASN A 190 -5.50 8.71 13.06
CA ASN A 190 -5.66 10.11 12.63
C ASN A 190 -5.11 10.37 11.21
N PHE A 191 -4.68 9.34 10.50
CA PHE A 191 -4.01 9.50 9.22
C PHE A 191 -4.95 10.03 8.12
N ASP A 192 -6.21 9.58 8.11
CA ASP A 192 -7.21 10.01 7.14
C ASP A 192 -7.57 11.50 7.29
N GLU A 193 -7.49 12.06 8.50
CA GLU A 193 -7.66 13.50 8.71
C GLU A 193 -6.54 14.32 8.05
N SER A 194 -5.32 13.77 8.05
CA SER A 194 -4.15 14.43 7.45
C SER A 194 -4.02 14.19 5.95
N VAL A 195 -4.46 13.02 5.47
CA VAL A 195 -4.36 12.58 4.07
C VAL A 195 -5.67 11.91 3.65
N PRO A 196 -6.74 12.69 3.44
CA PRO A 196 -8.08 12.13 3.24
C PRO A 196 -8.21 11.36 1.94
N VAL A 197 -8.96 10.25 2.01
CA VAL A 197 -9.51 9.61 0.81
C VAL A 197 -10.81 10.32 0.43
N PRO A 198 -10.91 10.91 -0.77
CA PRO A 198 -12.11 11.61 -1.19
C PRO A 198 -13.25 10.61 -1.41
N PHE A 199 -14.46 10.99 -1.00
CA PHE A 199 -15.66 10.22 -1.28
C PHE A 199 -16.09 10.42 -2.74
N LEU A 200 -15.53 9.62 -3.65
CA LEU A 200 -15.79 9.66 -5.08
C LEU A 200 -16.08 8.26 -5.62
N PRO A 201 -16.95 8.11 -6.63
CA PRO A 201 -17.21 6.82 -7.27
C PRO A 201 -15.96 6.33 -8.03
N ARG A 202 -15.82 5.00 -8.15
CA ARG A 202 -14.69 4.33 -8.80
C ARG A 202 -14.53 4.70 -10.28
N ASP A 203 -15.64 4.68 -11.03
CA ASP A 203 -15.76 5.05 -12.45
C ASP A 203 -17.24 5.24 -12.80
N PRO A 204 -17.63 6.02 -13.83
CA PRO A 204 -16.82 6.88 -14.69
C PRO A 204 -17.05 8.35 -14.28
N HIS A 205 -16.26 8.86 -13.32
CA HIS A 205 -16.31 10.30 -13.05
C HIS A 205 -15.26 10.97 -13.94
N PRO A 206 -15.63 11.89 -14.86
CA PRO A 206 -14.72 12.52 -15.83
C PRO A 206 -13.62 13.41 -15.22
N SER A 207 -13.50 13.42 -13.89
CA SER A 207 -12.51 14.19 -13.12
C SER A 207 -11.80 13.36 -12.04
N ALA A 208 -11.95 12.03 -12.01
CA ALA A 208 -11.36 11.20 -10.97
C ALA A 208 -9.88 10.88 -11.26
N ASP A 209 -9.01 11.90 -11.13
CA ASP A 209 -7.55 11.74 -11.03
C ASP A 209 -7.13 11.14 -9.67
N PHE A 210 -7.96 10.31 -9.06
CA PHE A 210 -7.69 9.72 -7.75
C PHE A 210 -7.54 8.21 -7.84
N THR A 211 -6.45 7.71 -7.28
CA THR A 211 -6.11 6.28 -7.23
C THR A 211 -5.41 5.96 -5.91
N CYS A 212 -5.36 4.69 -5.52
CA CYS A 212 -4.57 4.24 -4.36
C CYS A 212 -3.09 4.65 -4.47
N ARG A 213 -2.54 4.65 -5.69
CA ARG A 213 -1.19 5.18 -6.01
C ARG A 213 -1.05 6.65 -5.65
N ILE A 214 -1.97 7.49 -6.13
CA ILE A 214 -1.93 8.94 -5.89
C ILE A 214 -2.09 9.23 -4.39
N TRP A 215 -2.99 8.51 -3.71
CA TRP A 215 -3.15 8.60 -2.27
C TRP A 215 -1.89 8.18 -1.52
N ALA A 216 -1.28 7.05 -1.86
CA ALA A 216 -0.06 6.57 -1.21
C ALA A 216 1.08 7.57 -1.37
N LYS A 217 1.26 8.17 -2.55
CA LYS A 217 2.23 9.26 -2.77
C LYS A 217 1.96 10.47 -1.86
N ARG A 218 0.70 10.88 -1.69
CA ARG A 218 0.34 11.94 -0.72
C ARG A 218 0.68 11.54 0.71
N GLY A 219 0.44 10.28 1.08
CA GLY A 219 0.82 9.71 2.37
C GLY A 219 2.33 9.75 2.63
N ILE A 220 3.14 9.31 1.66
CA ILE A 220 4.61 9.39 1.76
C ILE A 220 5.09 10.85 1.85
N ARG A 221 4.52 11.78 1.07
CA ARG A 221 4.83 13.22 1.19
C ARG A 221 4.57 13.74 2.60
N TYR A 222 3.41 13.42 3.15
CA TYR A 222 3.04 13.80 4.51
C TYR A 222 4.01 13.20 5.54
N MET A 223 4.26 11.89 5.49
CA MET A 223 5.18 11.21 6.43
C MET A 223 6.62 11.72 6.33
N SER A 224 7.10 12.05 5.13
CA SER A 224 8.41 12.69 4.94
C SER A 224 8.44 14.09 5.57
N LYS A 225 7.40 14.91 5.36
CA LYS A 225 7.26 16.25 5.97
C LYS A 225 7.31 16.20 7.50
N ILE A 226 6.69 15.21 8.12
CA ILE A 226 6.70 15.02 9.58
C ILE A 226 7.85 14.12 10.08
N LYS A 227 8.84 13.84 9.24
CA LYS A 227 10.06 13.08 9.56
C LYS A 227 9.82 11.65 10.08
N LYS A 228 8.73 10.99 9.65
CA LYS A 228 8.48 9.56 9.89
C LYS A 228 9.06 8.67 8.78
N CYS A 229 9.33 9.23 7.60
CA CYS A 229 10.04 8.55 6.51
C CYS A 229 11.28 9.33 6.05
N HIS A 230 12.29 8.60 5.60
CA HIS A 230 13.50 9.12 4.98
C HIS A 230 13.57 8.63 3.53
N LEU A 231 13.54 9.59 2.60
CA LEU A 231 13.62 9.29 1.17
C LEU A 231 15.03 9.63 0.68
N HIS A 232 15.64 8.70 -0.04
CA HIS A 232 16.95 8.91 -0.68
C HIS A 232 16.84 9.39 -2.13
N SER A 233 15.61 9.53 -2.63
CA SER A 233 15.26 10.02 -3.96
C SER A 233 13.94 10.79 -3.89
N SER A 234 13.55 11.46 -4.97
CA SER A 234 12.21 12.03 -5.08
C SER A 234 11.14 10.93 -5.05
N ILE A 235 9.91 11.30 -4.69
CA ILE A 235 8.79 10.35 -4.65
C ILE A 235 8.44 9.80 -6.03
N ASP A 236 8.69 10.59 -7.09
CA ASP A 236 8.43 10.17 -8.47
C ASP A 236 9.50 9.19 -8.95
N GLU A 237 10.78 9.40 -8.59
CA GLU A 237 11.86 8.43 -8.82
C GLU A 237 11.62 7.13 -8.03
N LEU A 238 11.23 7.24 -6.76
CA LEU A 238 10.81 6.09 -5.96
C LEU A 238 9.67 5.34 -6.66
N GLU A 239 8.62 6.04 -7.10
CA GLU A 239 7.51 5.42 -7.80
C GLU A 239 7.96 4.66 -9.05
N ALA A 240 8.79 5.29 -9.89
CA ALA A 240 9.30 4.66 -11.11
C ALA A 240 10.13 3.40 -10.80
N GLU A 241 11.04 3.49 -9.83
CA GLU A 241 11.86 2.37 -9.38
C GLU A 241 10.99 1.22 -8.83
N MET A 242 10.06 1.53 -7.91
CA MET A 242 9.22 0.54 -7.29
C MET A 242 8.31 -0.16 -8.31
N LYS A 243 7.75 0.57 -9.28
CA LYS A 243 6.95 -0.01 -10.37
C LYS A 243 7.78 -0.95 -11.23
N ALA A 244 8.97 -0.53 -11.66
CA ALA A 244 9.84 -1.37 -12.49
C ALA A 244 10.18 -2.69 -11.79
N LYS A 245 10.55 -2.63 -10.50
CA LYS A 245 10.82 -3.82 -9.69
C LYS A 245 9.58 -4.69 -9.47
N ALA A 246 8.44 -4.07 -9.20
CA ALA A 246 7.18 -4.79 -9.01
C ALA A 246 6.73 -5.50 -10.30
N CYS A 247 6.90 -4.89 -11.48
CA CYS A 247 6.65 -5.53 -12.77
C CYS A 247 7.54 -6.76 -12.98
N ALA A 248 8.85 -6.64 -12.71
CA ALA A 248 9.75 -7.80 -12.78
C ALA A 248 9.33 -8.92 -11.82
N GLN A 249 8.87 -8.56 -10.62
CA GLN A 249 8.34 -9.48 -9.63
C GLN A 249 7.00 -10.12 -10.04
N GLU A 250 6.13 -9.40 -10.77
CA GLU A 250 4.89 -9.94 -11.33
C GLU A 250 5.20 -11.02 -12.36
N GLU A 251 6.18 -10.78 -13.23
CA GLU A 251 6.59 -11.76 -14.23
C GLU A 251 7.11 -13.05 -13.58
N LEU A 252 7.93 -12.93 -12.53
CA LEU A 252 8.38 -14.07 -11.74
C LEU A 252 7.20 -14.80 -11.07
N ALA A 253 6.31 -14.05 -10.43
CA ALA A 253 5.12 -14.61 -9.78
C ALA A 253 4.25 -15.37 -10.80
N ARG A 254 4.03 -14.80 -12.00
CA ARG A 254 3.22 -15.43 -13.05
C ARG A 254 3.81 -16.77 -13.51
N ARG A 255 5.14 -16.90 -13.60
CA ARG A 255 5.83 -18.17 -13.91
C ARG A 255 5.67 -19.23 -12.82
N CYS A 256 5.52 -18.81 -11.57
CA CYS A 256 5.34 -19.69 -10.41
C CYS A 256 3.86 -19.94 -10.06
N CYS A 257 2.93 -19.27 -10.75
CA CYS A 257 1.51 -19.32 -10.44
C CYS A 257 0.89 -20.65 -10.85
N LYS A 258 0.22 -21.30 -9.91
CA LYS A 258 -0.63 -22.48 -10.11
C LYS A 258 -2.00 -22.20 -9.52
N MET A 259 -3.05 -22.76 -10.09
CA MET A 259 -4.38 -22.69 -9.51
C MET A 259 -4.56 -23.85 -8.52
N SER A 260 -5.04 -23.55 -7.31
CA SER A 260 -5.46 -24.56 -6.34
C SER A 260 -6.75 -25.26 -6.78
N GLU A 261 -7.14 -26.31 -6.07
CA GLU A 261 -8.44 -26.98 -6.24
C GLU A 261 -9.62 -26.00 -6.05
N ASP A 262 -9.52 -25.07 -5.09
CA ASP A 262 -10.47 -23.97 -4.90
C ASP A 262 -10.43 -22.86 -5.97
N ASN A 263 -9.70 -23.05 -7.07
CA ASN A 263 -9.45 -22.03 -8.09
C ASN A 263 -8.83 -20.72 -7.53
N LYS A 264 -7.96 -20.84 -6.51
CA LYS A 264 -7.19 -19.73 -5.95
C LYS A 264 -5.75 -19.78 -6.48
N PRO A 265 -5.14 -18.63 -6.84
CA PRO A 265 -3.76 -18.63 -7.28
C PRO A 265 -2.80 -18.92 -6.11
N ILE A 266 -1.88 -19.85 -6.32
CA ILE A 266 -0.78 -20.22 -5.44
C ILE A 266 0.52 -19.92 -6.18
N PHE A 267 1.47 -19.26 -5.50
CA PHE A 267 2.74 -18.83 -6.09
C PHE A 267 3.89 -19.63 -5.46
N GLN A 268 4.01 -20.91 -5.80
CA GLN A 268 4.96 -21.81 -5.13
C GLN A 268 6.41 -21.43 -5.47
N GLY A 269 7.24 -21.21 -4.44
CA GLY A 269 8.65 -20.82 -4.59
C GLY A 269 8.87 -19.34 -4.93
N TYR A 270 7.79 -18.56 -5.10
CA TYR A 270 7.88 -17.11 -5.27
C TYR A 270 8.20 -16.45 -3.92
N ILE A 271 9.25 -15.63 -3.90
CA ILE A 271 9.66 -14.85 -2.73
C ILE A 271 9.50 -13.37 -3.07
N PRO A 272 8.60 -12.65 -2.39
CA PRO A 272 8.44 -11.22 -2.59
C PRO A 272 9.74 -10.45 -2.30
N LEU A 273 10.00 -9.40 -3.07
CA LEU A 273 11.17 -8.55 -2.84
C LEU A 273 10.88 -7.55 -1.71
N ILE A 274 11.73 -7.54 -0.68
CA ILE A 274 11.71 -6.54 0.38
C ILE A 274 13.09 -5.88 0.41
N GLU A 275 13.14 -4.55 0.36
CA GLU A 275 14.40 -3.82 0.32
C GLU A 275 14.47 -2.73 1.39
N LYS A 276 15.70 -2.43 1.82
CA LYS A 276 16.02 -1.37 2.78
C LYS A 276 17.31 -0.67 2.33
N TYR A 277 17.37 0.64 2.56
CA TYR A 277 18.61 1.39 2.39
C TYR A 277 19.60 1.02 3.49
N SER A 278 20.84 0.76 3.10
CA SER A 278 21.96 0.47 3.99
C SER A 278 23.09 1.45 3.69
N VAL A 279 23.74 1.94 4.73
CA VAL A 279 24.99 2.71 4.60
C VAL A 279 26.14 1.73 4.64
N VAL A 280 26.99 1.76 3.62
CA VAL A 280 28.22 0.95 3.54
C VAL A 280 29.40 1.91 3.57
N MET A 281 30.44 1.56 4.33
CA MET A 281 31.70 2.29 4.31
C MET A 281 32.52 1.81 3.11
N VAL A 282 32.91 2.74 2.25
CA VAL A 282 33.84 2.45 1.16
C VAL A 282 35.25 2.78 1.66
N PRO A 283 36.16 1.79 1.76
CA PRO A 283 37.53 2.06 2.16
C PRO A 283 38.21 2.95 1.11
N SER A 284 39.00 3.90 1.59
CA SER A 284 39.81 4.79 0.75
C SER A 284 40.91 3.97 0.08
N ASN A 285 41.03 4.06 -1.25
CA ASN A 285 42.16 3.51 -2.00
C ASN A 285 43.44 4.33 -1.78
#